data_AF-A0A7W6J6P8-F1
#
_entry.id   AF-A0A7W6J6P8-F1
#
_cell.length_a   1.000
_cell.length_b   1.000
_cell.length_c   1.000
_cell.angle_alpha   90.00
_cell.angle_beta   90.00
_cell.angle_gamma   90.00
#
_symmetry.space_group_name_H-M   'P 1'
#
loop_
_entity.id
_entity.type
_entity.pdbx_description
1 polymer ?
#
loop_
_entity_poly.entity_id
_entity_poly.type
_entity_poly.pdbx_seq_one_letter_code
_entity_poly.pdbx_strand_id
1 'polypeptide(L)'
;MAEKQRKSRLAKLRKSWRKATPEERMQFLQWLGEAPLAAAPLATGRYLTEESTRRIRERMTARGIDLAGLNRDLGLAPTDPAIARAMLEGKALRLAVIAALEEWLLAP
;
A
#
# COMPACT_ATOMS: atom_id res chain seq x y z
N MET A 1 -27.76 6.22 -25.35
CA MET A 1 -27.22 4.95 -25.88
C MET A 1 -26.85 4.08 -24.69
N ALA A 2 -27.49 2.92 -24.56
CA ALA A 2 -27.50 2.10 -23.35
C ALA A 2 -26.30 1.15 -23.28
N GLU A 3 -25.37 1.39 -22.37
CA GLU A 3 -24.31 0.44 -22.08
C GLU A 3 -24.82 -0.55 -21.03
N LYS A 4 -25.29 -1.71 -21.49
CA LYS A 4 -25.56 -2.88 -20.64
C LYS A 4 -24.35 -3.08 -19.73
N GLN A 5 -24.49 -2.77 -18.43
CA GLN A 5 -23.47 -3.00 -17.41
C GLN A 5 -23.03 -4.47 -17.46
N ARG A 6 -21.95 -4.75 -18.19
CA ARG A 6 -21.22 -6.02 -18.12
C ARG A 6 -20.82 -6.16 -16.65
N LYS A 7 -21.45 -7.11 -15.95
CA LYS A 7 -21.24 -7.38 -14.51
C LYS A 7 -19.78 -7.11 -14.12
N SER A 8 -19.58 -6.17 -13.20
CA SER A 8 -18.25 -5.66 -12.83
C SER A 8 -17.29 -6.82 -12.51
N ARG A 9 -15.99 -6.65 -12.79
CA ARG A 9 -14.97 -7.68 -12.49
C ARG A 9 -15.03 -8.13 -11.03
N LEU A 10 -15.31 -7.20 -10.12
CA LEU A 10 -15.52 -7.48 -8.69
C LEU A 10 -16.72 -8.41 -8.45
N ALA A 11 -17.85 -8.20 -9.14
CA ALA A 11 -19.01 -9.08 -9.02
C ALA A 11 -18.72 -10.50 -9.53
N LYS A 12 -17.89 -10.63 -10.59
CA LYS A 12 -17.43 -11.94 -11.08
C LYS A 12 -16.52 -12.62 -10.07
N LEU A 13 -15.55 -11.90 -9.51
CA LEU A 13 -14.63 -12.44 -8.49
C LEU A 13 -15.39 -12.94 -7.26
N ARG A 14 -16.34 -12.14 -6.73
CA ARG A 14 -17.20 -12.56 -5.61
C ARG A 14 -18.00 -13.83 -5.92
N LYS A 15 -18.51 -13.94 -7.16
CA LYS A 15 -19.24 -15.15 -7.59
C LYS A 15 -18.33 -16.36 -7.68
N SER A 16 -17.14 -16.22 -8.27
CA SER A 16 -16.16 -17.30 -8.36
C SER A 16 -15.69 -17.74 -6.98
N TRP A 17 -15.40 -16.79 -6.07
CA TRP A 17 -15.01 -17.09 -4.69
C TRP A 17 -16.03 -17.93 -3.93
N ARG A 18 -17.32 -17.59 -4.06
CA ARG A 18 -18.41 -18.37 -3.44
C ARG A 18 -18.49 -19.79 -3.98
N LYS A 19 -18.12 -20.00 -5.24
CA LYS A 19 -18.17 -21.31 -5.90
C LYS A 19 -16.93 -22.17 -5.66
N ALA A 20 -15.80 -21.56 -5.32
CA ALA A 20 -14.54 -22.25 -5.09
C ALA A 20 -14.62 -23.17 -3.85
N THR A 21 -13.99 -24.34 -3.92
CA THR A 21 -13.83 -25.27 -2.80
C THR A 21 -12.84 -24.72 -1.76
N PRO A 22 -12.77 -25.30 -0.54
CA PRO A 22 -11.77 -24.92 0.45
C PRO A 22 -10.32 -25.01 -0.08
N GLU A 23 -10.00 -26.05 -0.86
CA GLU A 23 -8.67 -26.26 -1.44
C GLU A 23 -8.34 -25.20 -2.50
N GLU A 24 -9.29 -24.88 -3.39
CA GLU A 24 -9.11 -23.84 -4.41
C GLU A 24 -8.94 -22.46 -3.77
N ARG A 25 -9.67 -22.18 -2.68
CA ARG A 25 -9.48 -20.94 -1.90
C ARG A 25 -8.10 -20.89 -1.26
N MET A 26 -7.62 -22.02 -0.71
CA MET A 26 -6.29 -22.10 -0.10
C MET A 26 -5.19 -21.83 -1.13
N GLN A 27 -5.27 -22.45 -2.31
CA GLN A 27 -4.32 -22.22 -3.40
C GLN A 27 -4.36 -20.77 -3.89
N PHE A 28 -5.56 -20.17 -3.99
CA PHE A 28 -5.69 -18.77 -4.36
C PHE A 28 -5.07 -17.84 -3.31
N LEU A 29 -5.22 -18.14 -2.02
CA LEU A 29 -4.61 -17.37 -0.93
C LEU A 29 -3.08 -17.54 -0.89
N GLN A 30 -2.56 -18.74 -1.17
CA GLN A 30 -1.12 -18.98 -1.33
C GLN A 30 -0.55 -18.19 -2.50
N TRP A 31 -1.21 -18.25 -3.66
CA TRP A 31 -0.85 -17.45 -4.82
C TRP A 31 -0.92 -15.95 -4.54
N LEU A 32 -1.90 -15.46 -3.78
CA LEU A 32 -1.95 -14.06 -3.34
C LEU A 32 -0.87 -13.69 -2.31
N GLY A 33 -0.32 -14.66 -1.59
CA GLY A 33 0.82 -14.46 -0.70
C GLY A 33 2.15 -14.41 -1.47
N GLU A 34 2.25 -15.11 -2.60
CA GLU A 34 3.40 -15.11 -3.51
C GLU A 34 3.38 -13.93 -4.49
N ALA A 35 2.19 -13.55 -4.96
CA ALA A 35 1.99 -12.34 -5.73
C ALA A 35 2.03 -11.15 -4.77
N PRO A 36 2.78 -10.07 -5.04
CA PRO A 36 2.55 -8.83 -4.32
C PRO A 36 1.12 -8.42 -4.63
N LEU A 37 0.19 -8.61 -3.69
CA LEU A 37 -1.04 -7.83 -3.64
C LEU A 37 -0.57 -6.41 -3.87
N ALA A 38 -0.86 -5.86 -5.05
CA ALA A 38 -0.51 -4.49 -5.38
C ALA A 38 -0.94 -3.68 -4.17
N ALA A 39 0.07 -3.21 -3.43
CA ALA A 39 -0.10 -2.65 -2.11
C ALA A 39 -1.30 -1.73 -2.16
N ALA A 40 -2.28 -1.92 -1.27
CA ALA A 40 -3.40 -0.99 -1.18
C ALA A 40 -2.81 0.43 -1.26
N PRO A 41 -3.33 1.29 -2.16
CA PRO A 41 -2.64 2.50 -2.57
C PRO A 41 -2.16 3.27 -1.33
N LEU A 42 -0.87 3.63 -1.31
CA LEU A 42 -0.29 4.19 -0.09
C LEU A 42 -0.99 5.47 0.34
N ALA A 43 -1.55 6.19 -0.63
CA ALA A 43 -2.32 7.38 -0.38
C ALA A 43 -3.69 7.34 -1.05
N THR A 44 -4.68 7.91 -0.37
CA THR A 44 -5.91 8.37 -1.03
C THR A 44 -5.62 9.78 -1.55
N GLY A 45 -5.18 9.87 -2.81
CA GLY A 45 -4.68 11.12 -3.40
C GLY A 45 -3.31 11.50 -2.84
N ARG A 46 -3.25 12.51 -1.97
CA ARG A 46 -2.00 12.99 -1.35
C ARG A 46 -1.85 12.64 0.12
N TYR A 47 -2.83 11.94 0.69
CA TYR A 47 -2.90 11.67 2.13
C TYR A 47 -2.56 10.21 2.38
N LEU A 48 -1.58 9.96 3.23
CA LEU A 48 -1.28 8.60 3.68
C LEU A 48 -2.51 8.02 4.38
N THR A 49 -2.86 6.78 4.05
CA THR A 49 -3.88 6.06 4.82
C THR A 49 -3.31 5.62 6.17
N GLU A 50 -4.17 5.34 7.13
CA GLU A 50 -3.76 4.78 8.43
C GLU A 50 -3.02 3.44 8.25
N GLU A 51 -3.49 2.61 7.31
CA GLU A 51 -2.87 1.33 6.96
C GLU A 51 -1.47 1.54 6.36
N SER A 52 -1.29 2.54 5.51
CA SER A 52 0.03 2.89 4.96
C SER A 52 0.98 3.36 6.04
N THR A 53 0.51 4.18 6.97
CA THR A 53 1.29 4.64 8.12
C THR A 53 1.73 3.47 8.99
N ARG A 54 0.83 2.49 9.22
CA ARG A 54 1.16 1.25 9.94
C ARG A 54 2.25 0.45 9.24
N ARG A 55 2.10 0.21 7.92
CA ARG A 55 3.08 -0.55 7.13
C ARG A 55 4.45 0.12 7.06
N ILE A 56 4.49 1.46 6.94
CA ILE A 56 5.74 2.22 7.00
C ILE A 56 6.42 2.01 8.36
N ARG A 57 5.68 2.12 9.48
CA ARG A 57 6.23 1.88 10.82
C ARG A 57 6.76 0.46 10.99
N GLU A 58 6.02 -0.55 10.54
CA GLU A 58 6.45 -1.95 10.61
C GLU A 58 7.75 -2.19 9.82
N ARG A 59 7.85 -1.62 8.62
CA ARG A 59 9.05 -1.71 7.79
C ARG A 59 10.23 -0.98 8.43
N MET A 60 10.02 0.21 9.00
CA MET A 60 11.04 0.95 9.74
C MET A 60 11.56 0.15 10.93
N THR A 61 10.67 -0.44 11.73
CA THR A 61 11.03 -1.32 12.84
C THR A 61 11.81 -2.55 12.38
N ALA A 62 11.37 -3.20 11.30
CA ALA A 62 12.06 -4.37 10.74
C ALA A 62 13.47 -4.05 10.24
N ARG A 63 13.68 -2.84 9.69
CA ARG A 63 15.00 -2.35 9.23
C ARG A 63 15.83 -1.68 10.33
N GLY A 64 15.26 -1.47 11.52
CA GLY A 64 15.93 -0.78 12.63
C GLY A 64 16.24 0.70 12.35
N ILE A 65 15.45 1.36 11.50
CA ILE A 65 15.65 2.78 11.15
C ILE A 65 14.60 3.68 11.79
N ASP A 66 14.99 4.92 12.05
CA ASP A 66 14.11 5.99 12.52
C ASP A 66 13.64 6.89 11.37
N LEU A 67 12.84 7.93 11.67
CA LEU A 67 12.33 8.87 10.67
C LEU A 67 13.47 9.59 9.91
N ALA A 68 14.58 9.87 10.58
CA ALA A 68 15.74 10.49 9.95
C ALA A 68 16.41 9.52 8.95
N GLY A 69 16.49 8.24 9.30
CA GLY A 69 16.92 7.16 8.41
C GLY A 69 16.01 7.02 7.19
N LEU A 70 14.69 6.99 7.40
CA LEU A 70 13.72 6.94 6.30
C LEU A 70 13.87 8.16 5.36
N ASN A 71 13.99 9.37 5.92
CA ASN A 71 14.23 10.57 5.13
C ASN A 71 15.50 10.44 4.28
N ARG A 72 16.60 9.92 4.84
CA ARG A 72 17.84 9.68 4.09
C ARG A 72 17.66 8.67 2.96
N ASP A 73 16.98 7.55 3.22
CA ASP A 73 16.69 6.53 2.21
C ASP A 73 15.89 7.09 1.03
N LEU A 74 15.01 8.06 1.30
CA LEU A 74 14.17 8.72 0.31
C LEU A 74 14.83 9.95 -0.34
N GLY A 75 16.10 10.25 -0.01
CA GLY A 75 16.81 11.41 -0.53
C GLY A 75 16.32 12.76 0.01
N LEU A 76 15.58 12.76 1.11
CA LEU A 76 15.09 13.95 1.82
C LEU A 76 16.10 14.39 2.89
N ALA A 77 15.97 15.64 3.33
CA ALA A 77 16.75 16.12 4.47
C ALA A 77 16.37 15.31 5.74
N PRO A 78 17.33 14.90 6.60
CA PRO A 78 17.03 14.07 7.78
C PRO A 78 15.99 14.67 8.72
N THR A 79 15.94 16.00 8.81
CA THR A 79 15.02 16.78 9.63
C THR A 79 13.77 17.27 8.88
N ASP A 80 13.55 16.82 7.64
CA ASP A 80 12.36 17.21 6.87
C ASP A 80 11.08 16.73 7.59
N PRO A 81 10.18 17.65 7.96
CA PRO A 81 8.97 17.29 8.70
C PRO A 81 7.87 16.69 7.81
N ALA A 82 8.02 16.63 6.49
CA ALA A 82 6.96 16.23 5.56
C ALA A 82 6.34 14.86 5.91
N ILE A 83 7.17 13.83 6.06
CA ILE A 83 6.72 12.46 6.38
C ILE A 83 6.19 12.40 7.81
N ALA A 84 6.89 13.02 8.76
CA ALA A 84 6.45 13.07 10.16
C ALA A 84 5.04 13.69 10.29
N ARG A 85 4.79 14.82 9.62
CA ARG A 85 3.47 15.47 9.58
C ARG A 85 2.42 14.65 8.84
N ALA A 86 2.80 13.96 7.77
CA ALA A 86 1.87 13.10 7.07
C ALA A 86 1.40 11.92 7.94
N MET A 87 2.31 11.32 8.72
CA MET A 87 2.03 10.18 9.59
C MET A 87 1.33 10.56 10.92
N LEU A 88 1.59 11.76 11.46
CA LEU A 88 1.03 12.21 12.73
C LEU A 88 -0.23 13.07 12.57
N GLU A 89 -0.23 13.98 11.59
CA GLU A 89 -1.27 15.00 11.42
C GLU A 89 -2.14 14.74 10.18
N GLY A 90 -1.88 13.68 9.41
CA GLY A 90 -2.61 13.39 8.18
C GLY A 90 -2.44 14.49 7.12
N LYS A 91 -1.27 15.15 7.06
CA LYS A 91 -1.00 16.20 6.06
C LYS A 91 -0.75 15.60 4.68
N ALA A 92 -1.05 16.40 3.66
CA ALA A 92 -0.80 16.03 2.27
C ALA A 92 0.70 15.97 1.97
N LEU A 93 1.13 14.90 1.31
CA LEU A 93 2.47 14.72 0.77
C LEU A 93 2.55 15.13 -0.70
N ARG A 94 3.75 15.47 -1.14
CA ARG A 94 4.06 15.63 -2.56
C ARG A 94 3.97 14.26 -3.23
N LEU A 95 3.46 14.20 -4.46
CA LEU A 95 3.33 12.94 -5.21
C LEU A 95 4.67 12.21 -5.38
N ALA A 96 5.77 12.95 -5.55
CA ALA A 96 7.11 12.37 -5.63
C ALA A 96 7.52 11.63 -4.34
N VAL A 97 7.13 12.15 -3.17
CA VAL A 97 7.44 11.50 -1.87
C VAL A 97 6.59 10.25 -1.68
N ILE A 98 5.34 10.26 -2.14
CA ILE A 98 4.46 9.09 -2.12
C ILE A 98 5.04 7.99 -3.02
N ALA A 99 5.45 8.33 -4.25
CA ALA A 99 6.09 7.38 -5.16
C ALA A 99 7.38 6.79 -4.58
N ALA A 100 8.24 7.62 -3.99
CA ALA A 100 9.46 7.15 -3.34
C ALA A 100 9.17 6.21 -2.15
N LEU A 101 8.11 6.48 -1.38
CA LEU A 101 7.65 5.59 -0.30
C LEU A 101 7.10 4.26 -0.83
N GLU A 102 6.41 4.26 -1.97
CA GLU A 102 5.94 3.04 -2.64
C GLU A 102 7.11 2.16 -3.07
N GLU A 103 8.12 2.75 -3.72
CA GLU A 103 9.33 2.05 -4.11
C GLU A 103 10.12 1.53 -2.90
N TRP A 104 10.28 2.34 -1.86
CA TRP A 104 10.99 1.95 -0.63
C TRP A 104 10.30 0.79 0.11
N LEU A 105 8.97 0.70 0.07
CA LEU A 105 8.21 -0.41 0.65
C LEU A 105 8.27 -1.69 -0.17
N LEU A 106 8.48 -1.59 -1.49
CA LEU A 106 8.62 -2.74 -2.39
C LEU A 106 10.06 -3.27 -2.44
N ALA A 107 11.05 -2.42 -2.15
CA ALA A 107 12.45 -2.83 -2.07
C ALA A 107 12.64 -3.91 -1.00
N PRO A 108 13.42 -4.98 -1.25
CA PRO A 108 13.58 -6.14 -0.37
C PRO A 108 14.15 -5.82 1.02
#